data_AF-M5G1W0-F1
#
_entry.id   AF-M5G1W0-F1
#
_cell.length_a   1.000
_cell.length_b   1.000
_cell.length_c   1.000
_cell.angle_alpha   90.00
_cell.angle_beta   90.00
_cell.angle_gamma   90.00
#
_symmetry.space_group_name_H-M   'P 1'
#
loop_
_entity.id
_entity.type
_entity.pdbx_description
1 polymer ?
#
loop_
_entity_poly.entity_id
_entity_poly.type
_entity_poly.pdbx_seq_one_letter_code
_entity_poly.pdbx_strand_id
1 'polypeptide(L)'
;MLDNLECVDQRVSRGPFTFLAPSPNGKALALLTAQNVLWVVSSDFQGELAESDLSLEGVSGPPKQMVWCGNDRSVLVWDALVLLMGPFGDALRYFYASPVHAIGEIDGTRIVGAEKCDFLQRVPSSTGAVFRPGSTSPAATLFDAMTHFERKSLKADENVRSIRPGLVAAVDACIDAAAQEWEPYWQKKLLNAASFGRAFLNLYDTLKVLNAARYYEIGIPICPIGCSTGTGSDSIDDEREIMFN
;
A
#
# COMPACT_ATOMS: atom_id res chain seq x y z
N MET A 1 32.08 -7.39 -14.46
CA MET A 1 32.64 -8.70 -14.88
C MET A 1 32.07 -9.71 -13.89
N LEU A 2 31.54 -10.83 -14.35
CA LEU A 2 31.13 -11.94 -13.47
C LEU A 2 32.21 -12.99 -13.58
N ASP A 3 32.77 -13.40 -12.44
CA ASP A 3 33.89 -14.32 -12.42
C ASP A 3 33.35 -15.75 -12.43
N ASN A 4 33.71 -16.53 -13.46
CA ASN A 4 33.17 -17.88 -13.72
C ASN A 4 33.42 -18.91 -12.59
N LEU A 5 34.12 -18.54 -11.52
CA LEU A 5 34.39 -19.37 -10.35
C LEU A 5 33.23 -19.41 -9.34
N GLU A 6 32.29 -18.45 -9.39
CA GLU A 6 31.14 -18.36 -8.46
C GLU A 6 29.79 -18.66 -9.13
N CYS A 7 29.79 -19.26 -10.33
CA CYS A 7 28.57 -19.66 -11.03
C CYS A 7 27.98 -20.95 -10.44
N VAL A 8 27.01 -20.83 -9.54
CA VAL A 8 26.28 -21.95 -8.94
C VAL A 8 24.98 -22.22 -9.71
N ASP A 9 24.85 -23.42 -10.29
CA ASP A 9 23.59 -23.91 -10.85
C ASP A 9 22.58 -24.20 -9.73
N GLN A 10 21.53 -23.37 -9.65
CA GLN A 10 20.41 -23.52 -8.72
C GLN A 10 19.35 -24.53 -9.17
N ARG A 11 19.59 -25.26 -10.27
CA ARG A 11 18.79 -26.40 -10.76
C ARG A 11 17.30 -26.10 -10.98
N VAL A 12 17.00 -24.89 -11.40
CA VAL A 12 15.65 -24.34 -11.58
C VAL A 12 14.95 -25.00 -12.78
N SER A 13 14.43 -26.22 -12.56
CA SER A 13 14.00 -27.14 -13.61
C SER A 13 12.58 -26.93 -14.15
N ARG A 14 11.74 -26.13 -13.47
CA ARG A 14 10.33 -25.88 -13.84
C ARG A 14 10.12 -24.98 -15.08
N GLY A 15 11.13 -24.84 -15.95
CA GLY A 15 11.06 -24.03 -17.16
C GLY A 15 10.31 -24.71 -18.32
N PRO A 16 10.12 -23.99 -19.45
CA PRO A 16 10.62 -22.64 -19.74
C PRO A 16 9.80 -21.55 -19.03
N PHE A 17 10.50 -20.51 -18.57
CA PHE A 17 9.89 -19.33 -17.97
C PHE A 17 9.64 -18.25 -19.03
N THR A 18 8.45 -17.66 -19.00
CA THR A 18 8.03 -16.56 -19.88
C THR A 18 8.29 -15.19 -19.25
N PHE A 19 8.21 -15.09 -17.93
CA PHE A 19 8.55 -13.90 -17.15
C PHE A 19 9.38 -14.26 -15.91
N LEU A 20 10.25 -13.33 -15.51
CA LEU A 20 11.09 -13.38 -14.32
C LEU A 20 11.15 -11.96 -13.74
N ALA A 21 10.81 -11.79 -12.46
CA ALA A 21 10.82 -10.48 -11.79
C ALA A 21 11.27 -10.61 -10.32
N PRO A 22 12.38 -9.98 -9.90
CA PRO A 22 12.79 -9.95 -8.49
C PRO A 22 11.90 -9.01 -7.68
N SER A 23 11.68 -9.32 -6.39
CA SER A 23 10.94 -8.44 -5.48
C SER A 23 11.72 -7.15 -5.19
N PRO A 24 11.06 -6.01 -4.87
CA PRO A 24 11.74 -4.74 -4.62
C PRO A 24 12.76 -4.78 -3.47
N ASN A 25 12.56 -5.64 -2.47
CA ASN A 25 13.50 -5.88 -1.37
C ASN A 25 14.59 -6.92 -1.68
N GLY A 26 14.61 -7.50 -2.88
CA GLY A 26 15.60 -8.49 -3.33
C GLY A 26 15.53 -9.86 -2.64
N LYS A 27 14.46 -10.19 -1.90
CA LYS A 27 14.34 -11.44 -1.11
C LYS A 27 13.59 -12.57 -1.80
N ALA A 28 12.78 -12.28 -2.81
CA ALA A 28 12.01 -13.26 -3.57
C ALA A 28 12.13 -13.02 -5.08
N LEU A 29 11.82 -14.04 -5.85
CA LEU A 29 11.80 -14.05 -7.30
C LEU A 29 10.48 -14.65 -7.78
N ALA A 30 9.72 -13.89 -8.56
CA ALA A 30 8.52 -14.37 -9.24
C ALA A 30 8.92 -14.89 -10.62
N LEU A 31 8.45 -16.09 -10.95
CA LEU A 31 8.70 -16.82 -12.19
C LEU A 31 7.34 -17.24 -12.77
N LEU A 32 7.08 -16.95 -14.04
CA LEU A 32 5.90 -17.45 -14.74
C LEU A 32 6.33 -18.51 -15.76
N THR A 33 5.74 -19.69 -15.72
CA THR A 33 6.01 -20.76 -16.70
C THR A 33 5.25 -20.52 -18.01
N ALA A 34 5.65 -21.22 -19.08
CA ALA A 34 4.87 -21.26 -20.34
C ALA A 34 3.51 -21.96 -20.19
N GLN A 35 3.26 -22.63 -19.06
CA GLN A 35 2.00 -23.27 -18.70
C GLN A 35 1.09 -22.37 -17.84
N ASN A 36 1.41 -21.07 -17.74
CA ASN A 36 0.70 -20.09 -16.89
C ASN A 36 0.68 -20.47 -15.39
N VAL A 37 1.69 -21.18 -14.89
CA VAL A 37 1.91 -21.35 -13.45
C VAL A 37 2.81 -20.23 -12.96
N LEU A 38 2.31 -19.42 -12.03
CA LEU A 38 3.09 -18.47 -11.26
C LEU A 38 3.76 -19.23 -10.10
N TRP A 39 5.07 -19.12 -10.01
CA TRP A 39 5.88 -19.73 -8.96
C TRP A 39 6.76 -18.66 -8.34
N VAL A 40 6.72 -18.54 -7.01
CA VAL A 40 7.49 -17.55 -6.26
C VAL A 40 8.46 -18.31 -5.36
N VAL A 41 9.74 -18.01 -5.50
CA VAL A 41 10.84 -18.62 -4.73
C VAL A 41 11.63 -17.56 -3.97
N SER A 42 12.41 -17.95 -2.98
CA SER A 42 13.42 -17.08 -2.37
C SER A 42 14.53 -16.74 -3.38
N SER A 43 15.18 -15.59 -3.25
CA SER A 43 16.25 -15.16 -4.18
C SER A 43 17.51 -16.03 -4.15
N ASP A 44 17.67 -16.85 -3.11
CA ASP A 44 18.73 -17.87 -2.99
C ASP A 44 18.30 -19.24 -3.55
N PHE A 45 17.07 -19.35 -4.07
CA PHE A 45 16.41 -20.56 -4.58
C PHE A 45 16.30 -21.73 -3.59
N GLN A 46 16.52 -21.50 -2.29
CA GLN A 46 16.47 -22.55 -1.26
C GLN A 46 15.05 -22.85 -0.77
N GLY A 47 14.08 -21.95 -1.00
CA GLY A 47 12.71 -22.09 -0.54
C GLY A 47 11.68 -21.73 -1.62
N GLU A 48 10.70 -22.60 -1.81
CA GLU A 48 9.48 -22.27 -2.53
C GLU A 48 8.54 -21.49 -1.58
N LEU A 49 8.04 -20.34 -2.01
CA LEU A 49 7.24 -19.42 -1.20
C LEU A 49 5.75 -19.46 -1.57
N ALA A 50 5.44 -19.56 -2.86
CA ALA A 50 4.08 -19.73 -3.36
C ALA A 50 4.08 -20.41 -4.74
N GLU A 51 3.00 -21.11 -5.07
CA GLU A 51 2.70 -21.63 -6.41
C GLU A 51 1.21 -21.37 -6.72
N SER A 52 0.88 -21.00 -7.95
CA SER A 52 -0.49 -20.70 -8.36
C SER A 52 -0.67 -20.94 -9.86
N ASP A 53 -1.55 -21.88 -10.20
CA ASP A 53 -2.00 -22.12 -11.57
C ASP A 53 -3.01 -21.04 -11.98
N LEU A 54 -2.63 -20.18 -12.94
CA LEU A 54 -3.49 -19.08 -13.39
C LEU A 54 -4.57 -19.54 -14.38
N SER A 55 -4.63 -20.82 -14.79
CA SER A 55 -5.69 -21.32 -15.69
C SER A 55 -7.10 -21.17 -15.10
N LEU A 56 -7.23 -21.15 -13.77
CA LEU A 56 -8.48 -20.91 -13.05
C LEU A 56 -8.91 -19.43 -13.03
N GLU A 57 -8.01 -18.50 -13.40
CA GLU A 57 -8.23 -17.06 -13.32
C GLU A 57 -8.95 -16.47 -14.55
N GLY A 58 -9.31 -17.31 -15.53
CA GLY A 58 -9.98 -16.89 -16.77
C GLY A 58 -9.08 -16.12 -17.74
N VAL A 59 -7.77 -16.14 -17.52
CA VAL A 59 -6.77 -15.54 -18.42
C VAL A 59 -6.53 -16.44 -19.64
N SER A 60 -6.12 -15.85 -20.76
CA SER A 60 -5.79 -16.57 -21.98
C SER A 60 -4.51 -16.01 -22.61
N GLY A 61 -3.61 -16.92 -23.02
CA GLY A 61 -2.25 -16.57 -23.42
C GLY A 61 -1.38 -16.06 -22.26
N PRO A 62 -0.10 -15.75 -22.52
CA PRO A 62 0.78 -15.12 -21.54
C PRO A 62 0.35 -13.66 -21.29
N PRO A 63 0.66 -13.09 -20.11
CA PRO A 63 0.50 -11.66 -19.87
C PRO A 63 1.50 -10.84 -20.71
N LYS A 64 1.27 -9.52 -20.77
CA LYS A 64 2.17 -8.53 -21.37
C LYS A 64 3.23 -8.02 -20.38
N GLN A 65 2.89 -8.00 -19.09
CA GLN A 65 3.79 -7.59 -18.02
C GLN A 65 3.56 -8.46 -16.77
N MET A 66 4.64 -8.65 -16.00
CA MET A 66 4.62 -9.14 -14.63
C MET A 66 5.48 -8.21 -13.77
N VAL A 67 4.90 -7.59 -12.75
CA VAL A 67 5.59 -6.69 -11.81
C VAL A 67 5.21 -7.03 -10.36
N TRP A 68 5.86 -6.43 -9.38
CA TRP A 68 5.52 -6.61 -7.96
C TRP A 68 4.63 -5.49 -7.43
N CYS A 69 3.75 -5.84 -6.49
CA CYS A 69 2.94 -4.92 -5.68
C CYS A 69 3.44 -5.01 -4.23
N GLY A 70 4.27 -4.04 -3.85
CA GLY A 70 5.07 -4.17 -2.62
C GLY A 70 6.02 -5.36 -2.72
N ASN A 71 6.09 -6.18 -1.67
CA ASN A 71 7.12 -7.22 -1.52
C ASN A 71 6.59 -8.66 -1.39
N ASP A 72 5.27 -8.83 -1.42
CA ASP A 72 4.58 -10.10 -1.15
C ASP A 72 3.48 -10.43 -2.18
N ARG A 73 3.37 -9.68 -3.28
CA ARG A 73 2.37 -9.89 -4.35
C ARG A 73 2.93 -9.58 -5.73
N SER A 74 2.45 -10.30 -6.74
CA SER A 74 2.73 -10.02 -8.15
C SER A 74 1.48 -9.53 -8.88
N VAL A 75 1.66 -8.59 -9.80
CA VAL A 75 0.65 -8.07 -10.71
C VAL A 75 0.97 -8.53 -12.12
N LEU A 76 0.00 -9.19 -12.77
CA LEU A 76 0.10 -9.66 -14.15
C LEU A 76 -0.92 -8.92 -15.02
N VAL A 77 -0.53 -8.50 -16.23
CA VAL A 77 -1.32 -7.57 -17.07
C VAL A 77 -1.64 -8.17 -18.44
N TRP A 78 -2.92 -8.13 -18.82
CA TRP A 78 -3.45 -8.34 -20.17
C TRP A 78 -4.22 -7.08 -20.63
N ASP A 79 -4.65 -7.02 -21.90
CA ASP A 79 -5.24 -5.80 -22.50
C ASP A 79 -6.45 -5.20 -21.76
N ALA A 80 -7.27 -6.02 -21.11
CA ALA A 80 -8.47 -5.58 -20.39
C ALA A 80 -8.56 -6.09 -18.95
N LEU A 81 -7.47 -6.70 -18.44
CA LEU A 81 -7.44 -7.39 -17.15
C LEU A 81 -6.08 -7.23 -16.46
N VAL A 82 -6.09 -6.71 -15.25
CA VAL A 82 -4.98 -6.76 -14.30
C VAL A 82 -5.32 -7.76 -13.21
N LEU A 83 -4.43 -8.72 -13.00
CA LEU A 83 -4.55 -9.79 -12.00
C LEU A 83 -3.52 -9.56 -10.89
N LEU A 84 -3.98 -9.30 -9.68
CA LEU A 84 -3.15 -9.21 -8.47
C LEU A 84 -3.18 -10.57 -7.77
N MET A 85 -2.05 -11.26 -7.76
CA MET A 85 -1.85 -12.54 -7.07
C MET A 85 -1.20 -12.31 -5.70
N GLY A 86 -1.85 -12.84 -4.67
CA GLY A 86 -1.40 -12.85 -3.29
C GLY A 86 -0.49 -14.03 -2.96
N PRO A 87 0.23 -13.97 -1.83
CA PRO A 87 1.21 -14.98 -1.45
C PRO A 87 0.58 -16.31 -0.99
N PHE A 88 -0.75 -16.37 -0.86
CA PHE A 88 -1.47 -17.56 -0.40
C PHE A 88 -2.42 -18.13 -1.47
N GLY A 89 -2.21 -17.78 -2.74
CA GLY A 89 -3.09 -18.16 -3.85
C GLY A 89 -4.40 -17.35 -3.92
N ASP A 90 -4.54 -16.32 -3.10
CA ASP A 90 -5.61 -15.33 -3.18
C ASP A 90 -5.44 -14.46 -4.44
N ALA A 91 -6.52 -14.23 -5.18
CA ALA A 91 -6.48 -13.54 -6.48
C ALA A 91 -7.54 -12.43 -6.58
N LEU A 92 -7.14 -11.26 -7.09
CA LEU A 92 -8.03 -10.12 -7.34
C LEU A 92 -7.93 -9.66 -8.80
N ARG A 93 -9.08 -9.51 -9.46
CA ARG A 93 -9.20 -9.22 -10.90
C ARG A 93 -9.78 -7.81 -11.09
N TYR A 94 -9.04 -6.97 -11.81
CA TYR A 94 -9.42 -5.59 -12.11
C TYR A 94 -9.57 -5.45 -13.64
N PHE A 95 -10.77 -5.11 -14.09
CA PHE A 95 -11.07 -4.96 -15.52
C PHE A 95 -10.95 -3.50 -15.97
N TYR A 96 -10.43 -3.29 -17.19
CA TYR A 96 -10.19 -1.97 -17.77
C TYR A 96 -10.78 -1.88 -19.18
N ALA A 97 -11.33 -0.72 -19.53
CA ALA A 97 -11.97 -0.48 -20.83
C ALA A 97 -10.97 -0.21 -21.97
N SER A 98 -9.72 0.13 -21.64
CA SER A 98 -8.62 0.39 -22.56
C SER A 98 -7.32 -0.26 -22.05
N PRO A 99 -6.34 -0.55 -22.93
CA PRO A 99 -5.07 -1.14 -22.53
C PRO A 99 -4.32 -0.33 -21.47
N VAL A 100 -3.85 -1.02 -20.44
CA VAL A 100 -3.11 -0.43 -19.31
C VAL A 100 -1.68 -0.98 -19.22
N HIS A 101 -0.82 -0.20 -18.56
CA HIS A 101 0.54 -0.57 -18.24
C HIS A 101 0.76 -0.52 -16.73
N ALA A 102 1.41 -1.53 -16.17
CA ALA A 102 1.78 -1.59 -14.76
C ALA A 102 3.23 -1.10 -14.54
N ILE A 103 3.42 -0.32 -13.47
CA ILE A 103 4.72 0.17 -12.98
C ILE A 103 4.82 -0.26 -11.52
N GLY A 104 5.82 -1.09 -11.19
CA GLY A 104 6.07 -1.50 -9.80
C GLY A 104 6.72 -0.39 -8.98
N GLU A 105 6.22 -0.15 -7.78
CA GLU A 105 6.76 0.79 -6.79
C GLU A 105 7.10 0.03 -5.49
N ILE A 106 7.77 0.69 -4.54
CA ILE A 106 8.29 0.01 -3.33
C ILE A 106 7.19 -0.46 -2.36
N ASP A 107 6.04 0.22 -2.42
CA ASP A 107 4.85 0.09 -1.58
C ASP A 107 3.62 -0.46 -2.33
N GLY A 108 3.64 -0.47 -3.67
CA GLY A 108 2.51 -0.90 -4.50
C GLY A 108 2.83 -1.10 -5.99
N THR A 109 1.80 -0.97 -6.83
CA THR A 109 1.90 -0.97 -8.29
C THR A 109 0.95 0.09 -8.85
N ARG A 110 1.47 0.97 -9.70
CA ARG A 110 0.66 1.95 -10.44
C ARG A 110 0.18 1.34 -11.75
N ILE A 111 -1.12 1.46 -12.03
CA ILE A 111 -1.74 1.00 -13.27
C ILE A 111 -2.14 2.23 -14.09
N VAL A 112 -1.46 2.45 -15.20
CA VAL A 112 -1.65 3.62 -16.08
C VAL A 112 -2.41 3.20 -17.33
N GLY A 113 -3.64 3.69 -17.49
CA GLY A 113 -4.42 3.61 -18.73
C GLY A 113 -4.49 4.95 -19.45
N ALA A 114 -5.25 5.00 -20.54
CA ALA A 114 -5.45 6.23 -21.31
C ALA A 114 -6.33 7.28 -20.58
N GLU A 115 -7.25 6.82 -19.71
CA GLU A 115 -8.27 7.65 -19.07
C GLU A 115 -8.07 7.82 -17.55
N LYS A 116 -7.31 6.92 -16.91
CA LYS A 116 -7.10 6.90 -15.46
C LYS A 116 -5.76 6.28 -15.05
N CYS A 117 -5.33 6.62 -13.84
CA CYS A 117 -4.13 6.11 -13.20
C CYS A 117 -4.49 5.60 -11.79
N ASP A 118 -4.60 4.28 -11.63
CA ASP A 118 -4.90 3.64 -10.35
C ASP A 118 -3.61 3.28 -9.59
N PHE A 119 -3.67 3.19 -8.26
CA PHE A 119 -2.57 2.71 -7.43
C PHE A 119 -3.03 1.52 -6.57
N LEU A 120 -2.52 0.33 -6.90
CA LEU A 120 -2.75 -0.90 -6.16
C LEU A 120 -1.70 -1.03 -5.05
N GLN A 121 -2.13 -1.11 -3.80
CA GLN A 121 -1.25 -1.35 -2.66
C GLN A 121 -1.92 -2.29 -1.65
N ARG A 122 -1.12 -2.97 -0.82
CA ARG A 122 -1.65 -3.66 0.37
C ARG A 122 -2.11 -2.60 1.36
N VAL A 123 -3.33 -2.72 1.89
CA VAL A 123 -3.83 -1.84 2.97
C VAL A 123 -2.77 -1.74 4.09
N PRO A 124 -2.24 -0.55 4.38
CA PRO A 124 -1.19 -0.38 5.38
C PRO A 124 -1.63 -0.79 6.79
N SER A 125 -0.67 -1.22 7.61
CA SER A 125 -0.96 -1.75 8.94
C SER A 125 -1.51 -0.69 9.91
N SER A 126 -1.16 0.58 9.74
CA SER A 126 -1.69 1.72 10.50
C SER A 126 -3.16 1.99 10.14
N THR A 127 -3.44 2.27 8.86
CA THR A 127 -4.81 2.37 8.28
C THR A 127 -5.69 1.18 8.69
N GLY A 128 -5.16 -0.04 8.56
CA GLY A 128 -5.84 -1.28 8.95
C GLY A 128 -6.02 -1.45 10.46
N ALA A 129 -5.17 -0.85 11.29
CA ALA A 129 -5.34 -0.86 12.75
C ALA A 129 -6.45 0.12 13.19
N VAL A 130 -6.63 1.25 12.50
CA VAL A 130 -7.69 2.22 12.81
C VAL A 130 -9.05 1.79 12.24
N PHE A 131 -9.12 1.48 10.93
CA PHE A 131 -10.41 1.39 10.23
C PHE A 131 -10.96 -0.03 10.00
N ARG A 132 -10.23 -1.10 10.33
CA ARG A 132 -10.76 -2.47 10.15
C ARG A 132 -12.02 -2.65 11.00
N PRO A 133 -13.16 -3.10 10.42
CA PRO A 133 -14.37 -3.39 11.20
C PRO A 133 -14.09 -4.37 12.34
N GLY A 134 -14.50 -4.00 13.55
CA GLY A 134 -14.21 -4.80 14.77
C GLY A 134 -12.76 -4.71 15.27
N SER A 135 -11.96 -3.74 14.81
CA SER A 135 -10.62 -3.50 15.36
C SER A 135 -10.68 -3.13 16.85
N THR A 136 -9.97 -3.90 17.67
CA THR A 136 -9.76 -3.64 19.10
C THR A 136 -8.43 -2.93 19.36
N SER A 137 -7.83 -2.31 18.33
CA SER A 137 -6.55 -1.62 18.50
C SER A 137 -6.70 -0.33 19.32
N PRO A 138 -5.66 0.09 20.06
CA PRO A 138 -5.65 1.40 20.72
C PRO A 138 -5.90 2.58 19.76
N ALA A 139 -5.46 2.48 18.51
CA ALA A 139 -5.64 3.52 17.49
C ALA A 139 -7.10 3.63 17.01
N ALA A 140 -7.79 2.50 16.83
CA ALA A 140 -9.22 2.47 16.54
C ALA A 140 -10.03 3.08 17.70
N THR A 141 -9.74 2.65 18.94
CA THR A 141 -10.43 3.18 20.13
C THR A 141 -10.14 4.67 20.36
N LEU A 142 -8.95 5.19 20.01
CA LEU A 142 -8.64 6.62 20.02
C LEU A 142 -9.46 7.40 18.97
N PHE A 143 -9.60 6.84 17.76
CA PHE A 143 -10.39 7.44 16.69
C PHE A 143 -11.89 7.47 17.03
N ASP A 144 -12.41 6.40 17.63
CA ASP A 144 -13.77 6.34 18.18
C ASP A 144 -13.95 7.32 19.35
N ALA A 145 -12.95 7.46 20.23
CA ALA A 145 -12.99 8.42 21.33
C ALA A 145 -13.08 9.86 20.83
N MET A 146 -12.30 10.23 19.81
CA MET A 146 -12.38 11.53 19.13
C MET A 146 -13.76 11.71 18.48
N THR A 147 -14.28 10.70 17.78
CA THR A 147 -15.63 10.73 17.19
C THR A 147 -16.74 10.87 18.25
N HIS A 148 -16.54 10.32 19.45
CA HIS A 148 -17.42 10.54 20.61
C HIS A 148 -17.27 11.94 21.21
N PHE A 149 -16.07 12.52 21.21
CA PHE A 149 -15.79 13.88 21.69
C PHE A 149 -16.44 14.94 20.80
N GLU A 150 -16.35 14.81 19.47
CA GLU A 150 -17.07 15.67 18.50
C GLU A 150 -18.58 15.69 18.80
N ARG A 151 -19.13 14.53 19.21
CA ARG A 151 -20.54 14.34 19.59
C ARG A 151 -20.85 14.72 21.05
N LYS A 152 -19.90 15.33 21.78
CA LYS A 152 -20.00 15.73 23.19
C LYS A 152 -20.41 14.59 24.14
N SER A 153 -19.96 13.38 23.83
CA SER A 153 -20.31 12.15 24.55
C SER A 153 -19.26 11.78 25.60
N LEU A 154 -19.69 11.50 26.84
CA LEU A 154 -18.81 11.10 27.94
C LEU A 154 -17.98 9.83 27.66
N LYS A 155 -18.41 9.01 26.69
CA LYS A 155 -17.68 7.84 26.19
C LYS A 155 -16.28 8.16 25.67
N ALA A 156 -16.01 9.40 25.26
CA ALA A 156 -14.67 9.83 24.84
C ALA A 156 -13.64 9.63 25.97
N ASP A 157 -13.97 10.08 27.18
CA ASP A 157 -13.13 9.94 28.36
C ASP A 157 -12.95 8.47 28.78
N GLU A 158 -14.02 7.68 28.70
CA GLU A 158 -13.99 6.24 29.00
C GLU A 158 -13.05 5.49 28.05
N ASN A 159 -13.14 5.77 26.75
CA ASN A 159 -12.31 5.17 25.71
C ASN A 159 -10.83 5.59 25.83
N VAL A 160 -10.51 6.87 26.10
CA VAL A 160 -9.11 7.30 26.29
C VAL A 160 -8.50 6.68 27.55
N ARG A 161 -9.29 6.55 28.63
CA ARG A 161 -8.83 5.94 29.89
C ARG A 161 -8.53 4.45 29.73
N SER A 162 -9.31 3.70 28.94
CA SER A 162 -9.08 2.27 28.72
C SER A 162 -7.79 2.00 27.93
N ILE A 163 -7.44 2.84 26.96
CA ILE A 163 -6.22 2.71 26.15
C ILE A 163 -4.99 3.41 26.72
N ARG A 164 -5.08 4.05 27.90
CA ARG A 164 -4.01 4.88 28.47
C ARG A 164 -2.60 4.27 28.44
N PRO A 165 -2.37 2.95 28.68
CA PRO A 165 -1.05 2.34 28.57
C PRO A 165 -0.45 2.33 27.15
N GLY A 166 -1.29 2.34 26.11
CA GLY A 166 -0.90 2.33 24.70
C GLY A 166 -1.17 3.63 23.95
N LEU A 167 -1.55 4.71 24.65
CA LEU A 167 -2.04 5.95 24.04
C LEU A 167 -1.00 6.66 23.14
N VAL A 168 0.30 6.55 23.46
CA VAL A 168 1.38 7.07 22.61
C VAL A 168 1.38 6.36 21.25
N ALA A 169 1.45 5.02 21.26
CA ALA A 169 1.39 4.22 20.04
C ALA A 169 0.05 4.35 19.29
N ALA A 170 -1.05 4.68 19.97
CA ALA A 170 -2.33 5.00 19.34
C ALA A 170 -2.28 6.33 18.56
N VAL A 171 -1.67 7.36 19.16
CA VAL A 171 -1.43 8.67 18.50
C VAL A 171 -0.52 8.48 17.28
N ASP A 172 0.60 7.77 17.45
CA ASP A 172 1.57 7.56 16.37
C ASP A 172 0.96 6.74 15.23
N ALA A 173 0.22 5.67 15.53
CA ALA A 173 -0.50 4.89 14.51
C ALA A 173 -1.58 5.70 13.77
N CYS A 174 -2.21 6.70 14.39
CA CYS A 174 -3.11 7.64 13.71
C CYS A 174 -2.36 8.62 12.81
N ILE A 175 -1.16 9.08 13.20
CA ILE A 175 -0.29 9.91 12.34
C ILE A 175 0.23 9.10 11.15
N ASP A 176 0.71 7.88 11.40
CA ASP A 176 1.16 6.95 10.36
C ASP A 176 0.04 6.63 9.38
N ALA A 177 -1.19 6.37 9.86
CA ALA A 177 -2.35 6.17 9.00
C ALA A 177 -2.64 7.42 8.15
N ALA A 178 -2.60 8.62 8.74
CA ALA A 178 -2.80 9.86 7.99
C ALA A 178 -1.76 10.07 6.88
N ALA A 179 -0.53 9.55 7.06
CA ALA A 179 0.51 9.57 6.04
C ALA A 179 0.29 8.53 4.91
N GLN A 180 -0.60 7.56 5.07
CA GLN A 180 -0.99 6.60 4.03
C GLN A 180 -2.22 7.05 3.23
N GLU A 181 -3.13 7.82 3.85
CA GLU A 181 -4.37 8.23 3.19
C GLU A 181 -4.12 9.22 2.04
N TRP A 182 -4.86 9.04 0.95
CA TRP A 182 -4.84 9.91 -0.22
C TRP A 182 -5.84 11.07 -0.12
N GLU A 183 -6.99 10.83 0.52
CA GLU A 183 -8.08 11.81 0.57
C GLU A 183 -7.90 12.79 1.75
N PRO A 184 -7.92 14.12 1.50
CA PRO A 184 -7.77 15.15 2.55
C PRO A 184 -8.75 15.05 3.71
N TYR A 185 -9.94 14.46 3.50
CA TYR A 185 -10.91 14.22 4.57
C TYR A 185 -10.37 13.25 5.63
N TRP A 186 -9.91 12.07 5.21
CA TRP A 186 -9.43 11.02 6.13
C TRP A 186 -8.11 11.41 6.79
N GLN A 187 -7.18 12.04 6.05
CA GLN A 187 -5.96 12.62 6.60
C GLN A 187 -6.25 13.59 7.75
N LYS A 188 -7.12 14.59 7.53
CA LYS A 188 -7.51 15.58 8.56
C LYS A 188 -8.15 14.89 9.76
N LYS A 189 -9.04 13.92 9.53
CA LYS A 189 -9.78 13.21 10.59
C LYS A 189 -8.87 12.34 11.46
N LEU A 190 -7.87 11.69 10.87
CA LEU A 190 -6.84 10.92 11.59
C LEU A 190 -5.91 11.83 12.39
N LEU A 191 -5.49 12.97 11.83
CA LEU A 191 -4.67 13.95 12.56
C LEU A 191 -5.46 14.65 13.67
N ASN A 192 -6.78 14.83 13.53
CA ASN A 192 -7.64 15.25 14.64
C ASN A 192 -7.66 14.21 15.77
N ALA A 193 -7.73 12.90 15.48
CA ALA A 193 -7.64 11.85 16.49
C ALA A 193 -6.28 11.83 17.19
N ALA A 194 -5.18 12.01 16.44
CA ALA A 194 -3.84 12.13 17.01
C ALA A 194 -3.68 13.37 17.90
N SER A 195 -4.19 14.52 17.46
CA SER A 195 -4.20 15.78 18.22
C SER A 195 -5.02 15.67 19.51
N PHE A 196 -6.21 15.06 19.42
CA PHE A 196 -7.06 14.74 20.57
C PHE A 196 -6.32 13.84 21.59
N GLY A 197 -5.65 12.79 21.13
CA GLY A 197 -4.84 11.92 22.00
C GLY A 197 -3.66 12.63 22.67
N ARG A 198 -2.95 13.51 21.93
CA ARG A 198 -1.82 14.31 22.45
C ARG A 198 -2.21 15.23 23.62
N ALA A 199 -3.45 15.72 23.64
CA ALA A 199 -3.96 16.55 24.75
C ALA A 199 -3.94 15.80 26.11
N PHE A 200 -4.13 14.48 26.13
CA PHE A 200 -4.06 13.66 27.35
C PHE A 200 -2.62 13.21 27.72
N LEU A 201 -1.65 13.49 26.84
CA LEU A 201 -0.22 13.21 27.04
C LEU A 201 0.58 14.45 27.46
N ASN A 202 -0.04 15.64 27.48
CA ASN A 202 0.61 16.96 27.65
C ASN A 202 1.71 17.24 26.61
N LEU A 203 1.59 16.70 25.40
CA LEU A 203 2.57 16.87 24.31
C LEU A 203 2.11 18.00 23.36
N TYR A 204 2.92 19.06 23.26
CA TYR A 204 2.59 20.28 22.53
C TYR A 204 3.43 20.47 21.25
N ASP A 205 3.17 19.67 20.22
CA ASP A 205 3.68 19.91 18.85
C ASP A 205 2.53 20.25 17.90
N THR A 206 2.78 21.13 16.93
CA THR A 206 1.81 21.42 15.86
C THR A 206 1.94 20.42 14.71
N LEU A 207 0.96 19.51 14.59
CA LEU A 207 0.82 18.67 13.40
C LEU A 207 0.34 19.55 12.21
N LYS A 208 1.02 19.46 11.06
CA LYS A 208 0.68 20.20 9.83
C LYS A 208 0.41 19.23 8.67
N VAL A 209 -0.60 19.52 7.85
CA VAL A 209 -0.96 18.70 6.69
C VAL A 209 -0.24 19.21 5.43
N LEU A 210 0.87 18.58 5.05
CA LEU A 210 1.59 18.88 3.80
C LEU A 210 0.91 18.20 2.60
N ASN A 211 -0.25 18.72 2.20
CA ASN A 211 -1.14 18.04 1.23
C ASN A 211 -0.76 18.27 -0.24
N ALA A 212 -0.15 19.42 -0.57
CA ALA A 212 0.08 19.86 -1.95
C ALA A 212 0.84 18.83 -2.81
N ALA A 213 1.81 18.12 -2.23
CA ALA A 213 2.63 17.14 -2.95
C ALA A 213 1.89 15.87 -3.41
N ARG A 214 0.62 15.67 -3.02
CA ARG A 214 -0.22 14.52 -3.43
C ARG A 214 -1.46 14.89 -4.23
N TYR A 215 -1.69 16.18 -4.53
CA TYR A 215 -2.88 16.61 -5.25
C TYR A 215 -2.75 16.33 -6.76
N TYR A 216 -3.77 15.71 -7.36
CA TYR A 216 -3.69 15.19 -8.73
C TYR A 216 -3.49 16.27 -9.80
N GLU A 217 -3.90 17.52 -9.54
CA GLU A 217 -3.70 18.66 -10.45
C GLU A 217 -2.25 19.18 -10.46
N ILE A 218 -1.46 18.85 -9.43
CA ILE A 218 -0.04 19.24 -9.31
C ILE A 218 0.87 18.22 -10.03
N GLY A 219 0.39 16.99 -10.25
CA GLY A 219 1.04 15.97 -11.07
C GLY A 219 0.65 14.55 -10.66
N ILE A 220 1.24 13.54 -11.32
CA ILE A 220 1.14 12.15 -10.85
C ILE A 220 2.04 12.01 -9.61
N PRO A 221 1.48 11.73 -8.42
CA PRO A 221 2.26 11.70 -7.19
C PRO A 221 3.11 10.42 -7.13
N ILE A 222 4.42 10.60 -7.28
CA ILE A 222 5.43 9.58 -6.92
C ILE A 222 5.31 9.23 -5.44
N CYS A 223 5.49 7.96 -5.09
CA CYS A 223 5.38 7.45 -3.72
C CYS A 223 6.76 7.19 -3.07
N PRO A 224 7.43 8.20 -2.47
CA PRO A 224 8.51 7.98 -1.53
C PRO A 224 7.98 8.09 -0.09
N ILE A 225 7.10 7.15 0.31
CA ILE A 225 6.56 7.09 1.70
C ILE A 225 7.68 6.97 2.77
N GLY A 226 8.90 6.58 2.36
CA GLY A 226 10.10 6.54 3.21
C GLY A 226 11.04 7.76 3.18
N CYS A 227 10.74 8.87 2.49
CA CYS A 227 11.68 10.01 2.39
C CYS A 227 11.39 11.12 3.41
N SER A 228 11.75 10.88 4.68
CA SER A 228 11.53 11.80 5.81
C SER A 228 12.74 12.71 6.13
N THR A 229 13.30 13.40 5.11
CA THR A 229 14.35 14.42 5.33
C THR A 229 14.17 15.66 4.44
N GLY A 230 14.02 16.84 5.06
CA GLY A 230 14.05 18.13 4.35
C GLY A 230 13.11 19.18 4.95
N THR A 231 13.64 20.14 5.68
CA THR A 231 12.91 21.35 6.09
C THR A 231 12.85 22.36 4.95
N GLY A 232 11.65 22.87 4.63
CA GLY A 232 11.46 24.01 3.73
C GLY A 232 10.09 24.64 3.95
N SER A 233 10.03 25.96 3.96
CA SER A 233 8.78 26.73 3.97
C SER A 233 8.51 27.30 2.58
N ASP A 234 7.24 27.46 2.20
CA ASP A 234 6.60 28.78 2.07
C ASP A 234 5.13 28.61 1.63
N SER A 235 4.40 29.72 1.57
CA SER A 235 2.96 29.81 1.26
C SER A 235 2.68 30.06 -0.22
N ILE A 236 1.48 29.70 -0.70
CA ILE A 236 0.57 30.61 -1.45
C ILE A 236 -0.83 29.99 -1.65
N ASP A 237 -1.81 30.83 -1.31
CA ASP A 237 -3.23 31.02 -1.64
C ASP A 237 -3.97 30.14 -2.68
N ASP A 238 -5.11 29.60 -2.22
CA ASP A 238 -6.51 29.68 -2.72
C ASP A 238 -7.06 29.13 -4.07
N GLU A 239 -8.35 28.77 -3.95
CA GLU A 239 -9.43 28.58 -4.95
C GLU A 239 -9.31 27.57 -6.11
N ARG A 240 -10.05 26.43 -5.98
CA ARG A 240 -11.11 26.03 -6.95
C ARG A 240 -12.07 24.94 -6.47
N GLU A 241 -13.21 24.87 -7.14
CA GLU A 241 -14.35 23.97 -6.95
C GLU A 241 -14.98 23.70 -8.35
N ILE A 242 -15.66 22.60 -8.69
CA ILE A 242 -16.03 21.35 -7.98
C ILE A 242 -15.64 20.16 -8.94
N MET A 243 -16.07 18.88 -8.89
CA MET A 243 -17.18 18.12 -8.25
C MET A 243 -16.79 16.62 -8.15
N PHE A 244 -17.62 15.81 -7.50
CA PHE A 244 -17.59 14.34 -7.54
C PHE A 244 -18.50 13.78 -8.65
N ASN A 245 -18.20 12.55 -9.08
CA ASN A 245 -19.16 11.58 -9.63
C ASN A 245 -18.65 10.17 -9.34
#